data_AF-A0A291Q9M0-F1
#
_entry.id   AF-A0A291Q9M0-F1
#
_cell.length_a   1.000
_cell.length_b   1.000
_cell.length_c   1.000
_cell.angle_alpha   90.00
_cell.angle_beta   90.00
_cell.angle_gamma   90.00
#
_symmetry.space_group_name_H-M   'P 1'
#
loop_
_entity.id
_entity.type
_entity.pdbx_description
1 polymer ?
#
loop_
_entity_poly.entity_id
_entity_poly.type
_entity_poly.pdbx_seq_one_letter_code
_entity_poly.pdbx_strand_id
1 'polypeptide(L)'
;MTRDERTEAAGANEWQDTWSQLQVGLQQKQNELAEFERRSTEFRYLLPSMVTGLLATPEYVAASLSRFPGDHREAIAKKLERQAVLRDTSKRFTFILTEQAVRWPYLPSPAMAVQLERLAAASLLPSVRLGVIPLSGHMPVAPLNTFTVYDDQIATVESSTGVMVFRDRRDVAAYLNEFDGYEEYALFGEKARERLASWGRQFLS
;
A
#
# COMPACT_ATOMS: atom_id res chain seq x y z
N MET A 1 19.88 -7.18 40.38
CA MET A 1 18.79 -6.73 39.51
C MET A 1 18.75 -5.22 39.57
N THR A 2 19.31 -4.59 38.54
CA THR A 2 19.48 -3.14 38.44
C THR A 2 18.23 -2.50 37.84
N ARG A 3 18.07 -1.19 38.06
CA ARG A 3 16.91 -0.38 37.70
C ARG A 3 16.65 -0.32 36.17
N ASP A 4 17.61 -0.73 35.34
CA ASP A 4 17.53 -0.79 33.88
C ASP A 4 16.71 -1.98 33.33
N GLU A 5 16.78 -3.15 33.96
CA GLU A 5 16.10 -4.36 33.47
C GLU A 5 14.56 -4.26 33.58
N ARG A 6 14.06 -3.35 34.44
CA ARG A 6 12.61 -3.09 34.59
C ARG A 6 12.06 -2.14 33.52
N THR A 7 12.88 -1.29 32.91
CA THR A 7 12.45 -0.32 31.90
C THR A 7 12.38 -0.97 30.51
N GLU A 8 13.26 -1.92 30.21
CA GLU A 8 13.21 -2.73 28.96
C GLU A 8 12.01 -3.68 28.92
N ALA A 9 11.65 -4.30 30.05
CA ALA A 9 10.48 -5.18 30.14
C ALA A 9 9.14 -4.41 30.04
N ALA A 10 9.11 -3.14 30.48
CA ALA A 10 7.93 -2.28 30.36
C ALA A 10 7.67 -1.85 28.90
N GLY A 11 8.73 -1.52 28.15
CA GLY A 11 8.62 -1.16 26.74
C GLY A 11 8.17 -2.32 25.85
N ALA A 12 8.67 -3.53 26.07
CA ALA A 12 8.27 -4.71 25.28
C ALA A 12 6.78 -5.08 25.45
N ASN A 13 6.24 -4.90 26.66
CA ASN A 13 4.82 -5.09 26.95
C ASN A 13 3.97 -3.94 26.40
N GLU A 14 4.44 -2.68 26.45
CA GLU A 14 3.76 -1.56 25.80
C GLU A 14 3.68 -1.73 24.27
N TRP A 15 4.68 -2.33 23.62
CA TRP A 15 4.63 -2.62 22.18
C TRP A 15 3.67 -3.78 21.86
N GLN A 16 3.68 -4.87 22.63
CA GLN A 16 2.68 -5.94 22.48
C GLN A 16 1.26 -5.42 22.74
N ASP A 17 1.10 -4.53 23.71
CA ASP A 17 -0.16 -3.84 24.01
C ASP A 17 -0.53 -2.86 22.90
N THR A 18 0.43 -2.19 22.26
CA THR A 18 0.16 -1.31 21.09
C THR A 18 -0.31 -2.13 19.88
N TRP A 19 0.27 -3.30 19.61
CA TRP A 19 -0.17 -4.20 18.52
C TRP A 19 -1.51 -4.89 18.80
N SER A 20 -1.78 -5.22 20.07
CA SER A 20 -3.08 -5.72 20.52
C SER A 20 -4.14 -4.61 20.46
N GLN A 21 -3.80 -3.39 20.86
CA GLN A 21 -4.70 -2.22 20.84
C GLN A 21 -4.96 -1.71 19.42
N LEU A 22 -4.01 -1.86 18.49
CA LEU A 22 -4.21 -1.66 17.04
C LEU A 22 -5.29 -2.59 16.47
N GLN A 23 -5.59 -3.74 17.12
CA GLN A 23 -6.67 -4.66 16.74
C GLN A 23 -7.96 -4.48 17.56
N VAL A 24 -7.88 -4.05 18.83
CA VAL A 24 -9.03 -4.13 19.76
C VAL A 24 -10.05 -2.98 19.63
N GLY A 25 -9.66 -1.79 19.12
CA GLY A 25 -10.63 -0.75 18.71
C GLY A 25 -11.15 -0.91 17.27
N LEU A 26 -10.52 -1.82 16.51
CA LEU A 26 -10.60 -1.89 15.06
C LEU A 26 -11.36 -3.12 14.57
N GLN A 27 -11.58 -4.17 15.37
CA GLN A 27 -12.20 -5.42 14.89
C GLN A 27 -13.61 -5.24 14.31
N GLN A 28 -14.43 -4.38 14.92
CA GLN A 28 -15.79 -4.10 14.46
C GLN A 28 -15.79 -3.19 13.22
N LYS A 29 -14.92 -2.15 13.21
CA LYS A 29 -14.68 -1.30 12.04
C LYS A 29 -14.01 -2.06 10.87
N GLN A 30 -13.20 -3.09 11.15
CA GLN A 30 -12.55 -3.96 10.17
C GLN A 30 -13.55 -4.89 9.49
N ASN A 31 -14.48 -5.48 10.24
CA ASN A 31 -15.52 -6.33 9.66
C ASN A 31 -16.45 -5.53 8.74
N GLU A 32 -16.85 -4.33 9.18
CA GLU A 32 -17.62 -3.39 8.36
C GLU A 32 -16.81 -2.98 7.12
N LEU A 33 -15.55 -2.56 7.27
CA LEU A 33 -14.70 -2.17 6.15
C LEU A 33 -14.50 -3.33 5.16
N ALA A 34 -14.32 -4.56 5.65
CA ALA A 34 -14.21 -5.74 4.81
C ALA A 34 -15.50 -6.03 4.03
N GLU A 35 -16.67 -5.74 4.61
CA GLU A 35 -17.94 -5.85 3.88
C GLU A 35 -18.09 -4.77 2.80
N PHE A 36 -17.71 -3.53 3.12
CA PHE A 36 -17.64 -2.46 2.12
C PHE A 36 -16.67 -2.81 1.00
N GLU A 37 -15.44 -3.20 1.31
CA GLU A 37 -14.44 -3.63 0.34
C GLU A 37 -14.93 -4.77 -0.56
N ARG A 38 -15.66 -5.75 0.01
CA ARG A 38 -16.27 -6.83 -0.78
C ARG A 38 -17.29 -6.31 -1.78
N ARG A 39 -18.12 -5.35 -1.38
CA ARG A 39 -19.20 -4.77 -2.22
C ARG A 39 -18.70 -3.71 -3.19
N SER A 40 -17.58 -3.05 -2.89
CA SER A 40 -17.04 -1.99 -3.73
C SER A 40 -16.58 -2.50 -5.07
N THR A 41 -16.76 -1.67 -6.08
CA THR A 41 -16.42 -1.99 -7.46
C THR A 41 -15.25 -1.15 -7.96
N GLU A 42 -15.00 0.00 -7.34
CA GLU A 42 -13.91 0.88 -7.70
C GLU A 42 -13.01 1.15 -6.50
N PHE A 43 -11.69 1.11 -6.73
CA PHE A 43 -10.68 1.29 -5.70
C PHE A 43 -9.57 2.20 -6.23
N ARG A 44 -9.27 3.26 -5.50
CA ARG A 44 -8.23 4.23 -5.86
C ARG A 44 -7.18 4.29 -4.76
N TYR A 45 -5.97 3.83 -5.06
CA TYR A 45 -4.86 3.75 -4.11
C TYR A 45 -3.81 4.80 -4.44
N LEU A 46 -3.54 5.72 -3.51
CA LEU A 46 -2.33 6.53 -3.53
C LEU A 46 -1.26 5.88 -2.65
N LEU A 47 -0.10 5.62 -3.23
CA LEU A 47 1.01 4.92 -2.58
C LEU A 47 2.26 5.82 -2.62
N PRO A 48 2.47 6.65 -1.58
CA PRO A 48 3.53 7.66 -1.57
C PRO A 48 4.92 7.14 -1.17
N SER A 49 4.98 6.02 -0.45
CA SER A 49 6.23 5.57 0.19
C SER A 49 6.55 4.08 0.04
N MET A 50 5.55 3.23 -0.22
CA MET A 50 5.69 1.77 -0.27
C MET A 50 4.67 1.13 -1.22
N VAL A 51 4.97 -0.08 -1.69
CA VAL A 51 4.04 -0.89 -2.51
C VAL A 51 3.02 -1.59 -1.61
N THR A 52 1.74 -1.59 -2.02
CA THR A 52 0.69 -2.35 -1.32
C THR A 52 0.84 -3.87 -1.49
N GLY A 53 0.37 -4.63 -0.49
CA GLY A 53 0.37 -6.10 -0.53
C GLY A 53 -0.36 -6.71 -1.74
N LEU A 54 -1.29 -5.97 -2.38
CA LEU A 54 -1.96 -6.41 -3.61
C LEU A 54 -1.01 -6.50 -4.81
N LEU A 55 0.03 -5.66 -4.84
CA LEU A 55 0.99 -5.52 -5.93
C LEU A 55 2.37 -6.09 -5.58
N ALA A 56 2.58 -6.50 -4.33
CA ALA A 56 3.84 -6.96 -3.80
C ALA A 56 4.18 -8.42 -4.21
N THR A 57 5.46 -8.73 -4.34
CA THR A 57 5.97 -10.11 -4.43
C THR A 57 5.91 -10.78 -3.06
N PRO A 58 5.94 -12.12 -2.98
CA PRO A 58 6.03 -12.84 -1.71
C PRO A 58 7.18 -12.36 -0.82
N GLU A 59 8.35 -12.09 -1.41
CA GLU A 59 9.54 -11.60 -0.71
C GLU A 59 9.29 -10.19 -0.13
N TYR A 60 8.63 -9.31 -0.89
CA TYR A 60 8.28 -7.97 -0.41
C TYR A 60 7.28 -8.02 0.74
N VAL A 61 6.25 -8.88 0.63
CA VAL A 61 5.29 -9.11 1.72
C VAL A 61 5.99 -9.66 2.97
N ALA A 62 6.89 -10.63 2.82
CA ALA A 62 7.65 -11.19 3.93
C ALA A 62 8.54 -10.13 4.60
N ALA A 63 9.27 -9.34 3.80
CA ALA A 63 10.09 -8.24 4.31
C ALA A 63 9.25 -7.21 5.09
N SER A 64 8.03 -6.93 4.64
CA SER A 64 7.10 -5.98 5.30
C SER A 64 6.71 -6.36 6.72
N LEU A 65 6.79 -7.66 7.04
CA LEU A 65 6.42 -8.22 8.33
C LEU A 65 7.64 -8.58 9.18
N SER A 66 8.84 -8.62 8.60
CA SER A 66 10.07 -9.09 9.25
C SER A 66 10.47 -8.34 10.52
N ARG A 67 10.14 -7.05 10.62
CA ARG A 67 10.42 -6.21 11.79
C ARG A 67 9.50 -6.50 12.99
N PHE A 68 8.45 -7.30 12.79
CA PHE A 68 7.51 -7.65 13.85
C PHE A 68 7.84 -9.05 14.38
N PRO A 69 7.85 -9.24 15.70
CA PRO A 69 8.04 -10.57 16.28
C PRO A 69 6.87 -11.50 15.91
N GLY A 70 7.14 -12.79 15.77
CA GLY A 70 6.12 -13.82 15.54
C GLY A 70 6.25 -14.58 14.21
N ASP A 71 5.42 -15.61 14.04
CA ASP A 71 5.31 -16.38 12.80
C ASP A 71 4.30 -15.70 11.85
N HIS A 72 4.79 -15.20 10.73
CA HIS A 72 3.99 -14.45 9.76
C HIS A 72 3.50 -15.31 8.58
N ARG A 73 3.76 -16.62 8.55
CA ARG A 73 3.45 -17.47 7.38
C ARG A 73 1.99 -17.40 6.97
N GLU A 74 1.07 -17.46 7.93
CA GLU A 74 -0.37 -17.38 7.67
C GLU A 74 -0.78 -15.98 7.18
N ALA A 75 -0.20 -14.92 7.76
CA ALA A 75 -0.47 -13.54 7.36
C ALA A 75 0.03 -13.25 5.93
N ILE A 76 1.21 -13.79 5.56
CA ILE A 76 1.77 -13.72 4.21
C ILE A 76 0.83 -14.45 3.24
N ALA A 77 0.44 -15.69 3.55
CA ALA A 77 -0.47 -16.47 2.72
C ALA A 77 -1.78 -15.73 2.46
N LYS A 78 -2.43 -15.21 3.51
CA LYS A 78 -3.67 -14.41 3.39
C LYS A 78 -3.50 -13.16 2.52
N LYS A 79 -2.38 -12.45 2.63
CA LYS A 79 -2.09 -11.27 1.79
C LYS A 79 -1.90 -11.66 0.32
N LEU A 80 -1.23 -12.78 0.05
CA LEU A 80 -1.02 -13.29 -1.30
C LEU A 80 -2.31 -13.83 -1.93
N GLU A 81 -3.14 -14.54 -1.17
CA GLU A 81 -4.46 -15.01 -1.61
C GLU A 81 -5.37 -13.85 -2.03
N ARG A 82 -5.33 -12.73 -1.29
CA ARG A 82 -6.09 -11.52 -1.62
C ARG A 82 -5.73 -10.92 -2.98
N GLN A 83 -4.54 -11.18 -3.53
CA GLN A 83 -4.15 -10.68 -4.85
C GLN A 83 -5.03 -11.24 -5.98
N ALA A 84 -5.72 -12.36 -5.76
CA ALA A 84 -6.67 -12.92 -6.73
C ALA A 84 -7.79 -11.93 -7.10
N VAL A 85 -8.14 -10.99 -6.21
CA VAL A 85 -9.14 -9.95 -6.46
C VAL A 85 -8.76 -9.04 -7.64
N LEU A 86 -7.46 -8.88 -7.92
CA LEU A 86 -7.00 -8.11 -9.07
C LEU A 86 -7.36 -8.77 -10.40
N ARG A 87 -7.84 -10.02 -10.43
CA ARG A 87 -8.34 -10.68 -11.64
C ARG A 87 -9.85 -10.61 -11.78
N ASP A 88 -10.55 -10.10 -10.77
CA ASP A 88 -12.00 -9.92 -10.81
C ASP A 88 -12.35 -8.73 -11.71
N THR A 89 -12.91 -9.04 -12.88
CA THR A 89 -13.30 -8.03 -13.88
C THR A 89 -14.59 -7.28 -13.52
N SER A 90 -15.25 -7.61 -12.41
CA SER A 90 -16.32 -6.77 -11.84
C SER A 90 -15.76 -5.59 -11.02
N LYS A 91 -14.46 -5.63 -10.69
CA LYS A 91 -13.77 -4.59 -9.92
C LYS A 91 -12.77 -3.82 -10.77
N ARG A 92 -12.50 -2.58 -10.38
CA ARG A 92 -11.58 -1.65 -11.03
C ARG A 92 -10.64 -1.06 -9.98
N PHE A 93 -9.35 -1.18 -10.23
CA PHE A 93 -8.31 -0.71 -9.34
C PHE A 93 -7.47 0.32 -10.07
N THR A 94 -7.40 1.53 -9.54
CA THR A 94 -6.44 2.54 -9.96
C THR A 94 -5.37 2.68 -8.86
N PHE A 95 -4.13 2.39 -9.21
CA PHE A 95 -2.98 2.57 -8.32
C PHE A 95 -2.12 3.72 -8.84
N ILE A 96 -1.78 4.66 -7.97
CA ILE A 96 -0.79 5.69 -8.26
C ILE A 96 0.35 5.53 -7.27
N LEU A 97 1.54 5.23 -7.78
CA LEU A 97 2.75 5.09 -6.98
C LEU A 97 3.70 6.26 -7.27
N THR A 98 4.26 6.86 -6.25
CA THR A 98 5.39 7.78 -6.44
C THR A 98 6.64 6.99 -6.84
N GLU A 99 7.60 7.65 -7.49
CA GLU A 99 8.92 7.07 -7.74
C GLU A 99 9.56 6.55 -6.46
N GLN A 100 9.42 7.28 -5.36
CA GLN A 100 9.89 6.87 -4.04
C GLN A 100 9.25 5.53 -3.61
N ALA A 101 7.92 5.39 -3.71
CA ALA A 101 7.26 4.12 -3.37
C ALA A 101 7.75 2.93 -4.20
N VAL A 102 8.05 3.17 -5.48
CA VAL A 102 8.55 2.14 -6.39
C VAL A 102 10.01 1.78 -6.11
N ARG A 103 10.86 2.78 -5.84
CA ARG A 103 12.32 2.63 -5.78
C ARG A 103 12.88 2.46 -4.38
N TRP A 104 12.06 2.54 -3.33
CA TRP A 104 12.55 2.33 -1.96
C TRP A 104 13.24 0.96 -1.86
N PRO A 105 14.52 0.90 -1.44
CA PRO A 105 15.32 -0.33 -1.48
C PRO A 105 14.95 -1.26 -0.31
N TYR A 106 13.71 -1.74 -0.32
CA TYR A 106 13.15 -2.54 0.75
C TYR A 106 13.63 -3.99 0.75
N LEU A 107 14.09 -4.46 -0.41
CA LEU A 107 14.65 -5.78 -0.66
C LEU A 107 16.09 -5.67 -1.20
N PRO A 108 16.88 -6.75 -1.15
CA PRO A 108 18.13 -6.83 -1.92
C PRO A 108 17.89 -6.53 -3.41
N SER A 109 18.87 -5.93 -4.08
CA SER A 109 18.67 -5.34 -5.42
C SER A 109 18.06 -6.30 -6.45
N PRO A 110 18.50 -7.58 -6.59
CA PRO A 110 17.85 -8.51 -7.52
C PRO A 110 16.36 -8.75 -7.22
N ALA A 111 15.97 -8.79 -5.95
CA ALA A 111 14.58 -8.97 -5.55
C ALA A 111 13.74 -7.69 -5.75
N MET A 112 14.36 -6.51 -5.64
CA MET A 112 13.71 -5.26 -6.06
C MET A 112 13.44 -5.25 -7.57
N ALA A 113 14.36 -5.72 -8.41
CA ALA A 113 14.12 -5.82 -9.85
C ALA A 113 12.87 -6.68 -10.15
N VAL A 114 12.74 -7.84 -9.50
CA VAL A 114 11.55 -8.71 -9.59
C VAL A 114 10.28 -8.00 -9.10
N GLN A 115 10.36 -7.19 -8.04
CA GLN A 115 9.23 -6.38 -7.59
C GLN A 115 8.78 -5.36 -8.66
N LEU A 116 9.70 -4.74 -9.39
CA LEU A 116 9.36 -3.81 -10.46
C LEU A 116 8.77 -4.52 -11.69
N GLU A 117 9.27 -5.72 -12.02
CA GLU A 117 8.66 -6.59 -13.03
C GLU A 117 7.22 -6.98 -12.65
N ARG A 118 6.98 -7.28 -11.37
CA ARG A 118 5.64 -7.56 -10.84
C ARG A 118 4.69 -6.39 -11.03
N LEU A 119 5.13 -5.15 -10.79
CA LEU A 119 4.32 -3.94 -11.05
C LEU A 119 3.99 -3.81 -12.54
N ALA A 120 4.97 -4.00 -13.42
CA ALA A 120 4.75 -3.95 -14.86
C ALA A 120 3.76 -5.03 -15.33
N ALA A 121 3.87 -6.25 -14.82
CA ALA A 121 2.95 -7.34 -15.12
C ALA A 121 1.53 -7.06 -14.59
N ALA A 122 1.39 -6.50 -13.38
CA ALA A 122 0.08 -6.13 -12.82
C ALA A 122 -0.62 -5.05 -13.66
N SER A 123 0.13 -4.12 -14.25
CA SER A 123 -0.41 -3.07 -15.14
C SER A 123 -1.06 -3.60 -16.43
N LEU A 124 -0.89 -4.89 -16.75
CA LEU A 124 -1.50 -5.55 -17.90
C LEU A 124 -2.84 -6.21 -17.58
N LEU A 125 -3.26 -6.25 -16.31
CA LEU A 125 -4.55 -6.83 -15.93
C LEU A 125 -5.70 -5.89 -16.35
N PRO A 126 -6.80 -6.38 -16.95
CA PRO A 126 -7.89 -5.54 -17.45
C PRO A 126 -8.60 -4.69 -16.38
N SER A 127 -8.59 -5.16 -15.15
CA SER A 127 -9.16 -4.52 -13.95
C SER A 127 -8.21 -3.53 -13.29
N VAL A 128 -6.96 -3.42 -13.75
CA VAL A 128 -5.91 -2.62 -13.11
C VAL A 128 -5.45 -1.49 -14.02
N ARG A 129 -5.51 -0.26 -13.50
CA ARG A 129 -4.85 0.91 -14.05
C ARG A 129 -3.73 1.32 -13.10
N LEU A 130 -2.49 1.10 -13.51
CA LEU A 130 -1.32 1.42 -12.69
C LEU A 130 -0.58 2.63 -13.26
N GLY A 131 -0.44 3.66 -12.44
CA GLY A 131 0.28 4.89 -12.72
C GLY A 131 1.51 5.02 -11.82
N VAL A 132 2.58 5.61 -12.37
CA VAL A 132 3.77 5.97 -11.62
C VAL A 132 4.10 7.45 -11.81
N ILE A 133 4.51 8.13 -10.74
CA ILE A 133 4.90 9.55 -10.76
C ILE A 133 6.42 9.65 -10.64
N PRO A 134 7.16 9.93 -11.73
CA PRO A 134 8.60 10.18 -11.66
C PRO A 134 8.92 11.48 -10.91
N LEU A 135 10.04 11.50 -10.20
CA LEU A 135 10.62 12.72 -9.63
C LEU A 135 11.39 13.49 -10.71
N SER A 136 10.67 13.91 -11.74
CA SER A 136 11.16 14.80 -12.78
C SER A 136 10.16 15.94 -12.99
N GLY A 137 10.62 17.19 -12.92
CA GLY A 137 9.76 18.36 -13.09
C GLY A 137 9.22 18.95 -11.79
N HIS A 138 8.09 19.64 -11.88
CA HIS A 138 7.44 20.31 -10.74
C HIS A 138 6.15 19.58 -10.37
N MET A 139 5.98 19.28 -9.08
CA MET A 139 4.77 18.71 -8.49
C MET A 139 4.25 19.67 -7.42
N PRO A 140 3.10 20.32 -7.61
CA PRO A 140 2.58 21.29 -6.64
C PRO A 140 1.86 20.63 -5.45
N VAL A 141 1.78 19.30 -5.42
CA VAL A 141 1.07 18.51 -4.39
C VAL A 141 2.06 17.62 -3.63
N ALA A 142 2.01 17.65 -2.30
CA ALA A 142 2.87 16.86 -1.44
C ALA A 142 2.22 15.50 -1.08
N PRO A 143 2.80 14.35 -1.48
CA PRO A 143 2.26 13.04 -1.14
C PRO A 143 2.52 12.69 0.33
N LEU A 144 1.51 12.92 1.19
CA LEU A 144 1.65 12.75 2.64
C LEU A 144 1.47 11.30 3.10
N ASN A 145 0.26 10.76 3.00
CA ASN A 145 -0.10 9.45 3.55
C ASN A 145 -0.62 8.53 2.45
N THR A 146 -0.47 7.22 2.64
CA THR A 146 -1.20 6.24 1.85
C THR A 146 -2.68 6.41 2.13
N PHE A 147 -3.49 6.52 1.08
CA PHE A 147 -4.93 6.46 1.22
C PHE A 147 -5.57 5.61 0.13
N THR A 148 -6.74 5.07 0.45
CA THR A 148 -7.57 4.32 -0.49
C THR A 148 -8.98 4.90 -0.50
N VAL A 149 -9.51 5.21 -1.68
CA VAL A 149 -10.94 5.55 -1.85
C VAL A 149 -11.67 4.35 -2.46
N TYR A 150 -12.77 3.97 -1.83
CA TYR A 150 -13.66 2.88 -2.23
C TYR A 150 -14.93 3.49 -2.81
N ASP A 151 -15.17 3.25 -4.10
CA ASP A 151 -16.19 3.90 -4.91
C ASP A 151 -16.15 5.43 -4.71
N ASP A 152 -17.23 6.02 -4.21
CA ASP A 152 -17.35 7.42 -3.79
C ASP A 152 -17.85 7.54 -2.33
N GLN A 153 -17.68 6.47 -1.54
CA GLN A 153 -18.37 6.31 -0.26
C GLN A 153 -17.45 6.29 0.96
N ILE A 154 -16.26 5.73 0.82
CA ILE A 154 -15.32 5.54 1.94
C ILE A 154 -13.92 5.93 1.49
N ALA A 155 -13.22 6.67 2.33
CA ALA A 155 -11.78 6.84 2.23
C ALA A 155 -11.10 6.27 3.47
N THR A 156 -10.00 5.53 3.29
CA THR A 156 -9.13 5.09 4.38
C THR A 156 -7.77 5.75 4.24
N VAL A 157 -7.18 6.13 5.37
CA VAL A 157 -5.83 6.71 5.42
C VAL A 157 -4.99 5.92 6.38
N GLU A 158 -3.85 5.43 5.91
CA GLU A 158 -2.91 4.68 6.73
C GLU A 158 -1.89 5.62 7.38
N SER A 159 -1.62 5.37 8.66
CA SER A 159 -0.59 6.05 9.44
C SER A 159 0.20 5.02 10.25
N SER A 160 1.33 5.42 10.82
CA SER A 160 2.09 4.57 11.75
C SER A 160 1.28 4.12 12.97
N THR A 161 0.25 4.87 13.34
CA THR A 161 -0.61 4.61 14.51
C THR A 161 -1.90 3.86 14.17
N GLY A 162 -2.11 3.50 12.89
CA GLY A 162 -3.29 2.76 12.45
C GLY A 162 -4.00 3.40 11.26
N VAL A 163 -5.24 2.99 11.04
CA VAL A 163 -6.05 3.40 9.87
C VAL A 163 -7.20 4.30 10.30
N MET A 164 -7.30 5.46 9.66
CA MET A 164 -8.46 6.34 9.77
C MET A 164 -9.48 6.01 8.67
N VAL A 165 -10.77 6.08 8.98
CA VAL A 165 -11.87 5.78 8.05
C VAL A 165 -12.80 6.98 7.97
N PHE A 166 -12.97 7.51 6.78
CA PHE A 166 -13.81 8.66 6.46
C PHE A 166 -15.03 8.22 5.65
N ARG A 167 -16.21 8.73 6.02
CA ARG A 167 -17.51 8.41 5.38
C ARG A 167 -18.37 9.65 5.10
N ASP A 168 -17.98 10.83 5.62
CA ASP A 168 -18.65 12.09 5.25
C ASP A 168 -18.33 12.37 3.77
N ARG A 169 -19.36 12.70 2.99
CA ARG A 169 -19.21 12.91 1.54
C ARG A 169 -18.20 14.00 1.22
N ARG A 170 -18.04 15.02 2.08
CA ARG A 170 -17.07 16.11 1.87
C ARG A 170 -15.64 15.62 2.06
N ASP A 171 -15.41 14.79 3.07
CA ASP A 171 -14.09 14.19 3.30
C ASP A 171 -13.71 13.25 2.16
N VAL A 172 -14.64 12.40 1.73
CA VAL A 172 -14.41 11.48 0.60
C VAL A 172 -14.16 12.25 -0.71
N ALA A 173 -14.95 13.30 -0.97
CA ALA A 173 -14.75 14.17 -2.12
C ALA A 173 -13.38 14.90 -2.09
N ALA A 174 -12.89 15.27 -0.90
CA ALA A 174 -11.56 15.86 -0.78
C ALA A 174 -10.45 14.87 -1.19
N TYR A 175 -10.53 13.60 -0.76
CA TYR A 175 -9.57 12.57 -1.18
C TYR A 175 -9.69 12.22 -2.67
N LEU A 176 -10.89 12.24 -3.24
CA LEU A 176 -11.07 12.07 -4.70
C LEU A 176 -10.39 13.21 -5.46
N ASN A 177 -10.63 14.47 -5.07
CA ASN A 177 -9.98 15.62 -5.69
C ASN A 177 -8.45 15.57 -5.55
N GLU A 178 -7.95 15.14 -4.39
CA GLU A 178 -6.51 14.96 -4.18
C GLU A 178 -5.96 13.86 -5.11
N PHE A 179 -6.68 12.74 -5.24
CA PHE A 179 -6.30 11.63 -6.12
C PHE A 179 -6.24 12.06 -7.58
N ASP A 180 -7.27 12.78 -8.07
CA ASP A 180 -7.31 13.33 -9.43
C ASP A 180 -6.11 14.24 -9.69
N GLY A 181 -5.73 15.05 -8.70
CA GLY A 181 -4.53 15.88 -8.76
C GLY A 181 -3.25 15.09 -8.99
N TYR A 182 -3.07 13.92 -8.35
CA TYR A 182 -1.91 13.05 -8.63
C TYR A 182 -2.01 12.36 -9.98
N GLU A 183 -3.22 12.02 -10.41
CA GLU A 183 -3.46 11.32 -11.66
C GLU A 183 -2.96 12.11 -12.88
N GLU A 184 -3.11 13.44 -12.86
CA GLU A 184 -2.63 14.34 -13.92
C GLU A 184 -1.11 14.24 -14.17
N TYR A 185 -0.33 13.85 -13.15
CA TYR A 185 1.14 13.75 -13.24
C TYR A 185 1.64 12.32 -13.36
N ALA A 186 0.76 11.33 -13.29
CA ALA A 186 1.14 9.93 -13.36
C ALA A 186 1.33 9.48 -14.81
N LEU A 187 2.43 8.78 -15.06
CA LEU A 187 2.62 8.01 -16.29
C LEU A 187 1.79 6.72 -16.19
N PHE A 188 0.96 6.45 -17.19
CA PHE A 188 0.16 5.24 -17.31
C PHE A 188 0.54 4.42 -18.54
N GLY A 189 0.06 3.18 -18.59
CA GLY A 189 0.17 2.32 -19.77
C GLY A 189 1.61 2.00 -20.14
N GLU A 190 1.95 2.13 -21.42
CA GLU A 190 3.30 1.83 -21.93
C GLU A 190 4.38 2.70 -21.28
N LYS A 191 4.13 4.00 -21.12
CA LYS A 191 5.08 4.93 -20.47
C LYS A 191 5.39 4.52 -19.03
N ALA A 192 4.39 4.03 -18.30
CA ALA A 192 4.59 3.51 -16.94
C ALA A 192 5.49 2.27 -16.95
N ARG A 193 5.22 1.32 -17.86
CA ARG A 193 5.99 0.08 -17.99
C ARG A 193 7.43 0.33 -18.41
N GLU A 194 7.67 1.24 -19.35
CA GLU A 194 9.01 1.66 -19.75
C GLU A 194 9.79 2.24 -18.58
N ARG A 195 9.14 3.10 -17.79
CA ARG A 195 9.75 3.71 -16.61
C ARG A 195 10.07 2.66 -15.53
N LEU A 196 9.13 1.75 -15.25
CA LEU A 196 9.32 0.63 -14.33
C LEU A 196 10.49 -0.27 -14.78
N ALA A 197 10.55 -0.64 -16.06
CA ALA A 197 11.64 -1.43 -16.60
C ALA A 197 12.99 -0.70 -16.50
N SER A 198 13.00 0.62 -16.73
CA SER A 198 14.19 1.45 -16.56
C SER A 198 14.69 1.47 -15.12
N TRP A 199 13.80 1.67 -14.14
CA TRP A 199 14.20 1.61 -12.73
C TRP A 199 14.60 0.20 -12.31
N GLY A 200 13.97 -0.84 -12.85
CA GLY A 200 14.32 -2.24 -12.57
C GLY A 200 15.76 -2.57 -12.95
N ARG A 201 16.21 -2.11 -14.14
CA ARG A 201 17.59 -2.29 -14.59
C ARG A 201 18.64 -1.65 -13.67
N GLN A 202 18.30 -0.54 -13.00
CA GLN A 202 19.21 0.14 -12.06
C GLN A 202 19.47 -0.68 -10.79
N PHE A 203 18.60 -1.63 -10.45
CA PHE A 203 18.83 -2.56 -9.35
C PHE A 203 19.73 -3.75 -9.76
N LEU A 204 20.05 -3.90 -11.04
CA LEU A 204 20.90 -4.98 -11.56
C LEU A 204 22.29 -4.50 -12.01
N SER A 205 22.52 -3.19 -12.02
CA SER A 205 23.81 -2.54 -12.30
C SER A 205 24.63 -2.36 -11.02
#